data_AF-A0A7V8L6S3-F1
#
_entry.id   AF-A0A7V8L6S3-F1
#
_cell.length_a   1.000
_cell.length_b   1.000
_cell.length_c   1.000
_cell.angle_alpha   90.00
_cell.angle_beta   90.00
_cell.angle_gamma   90.00
#
_symmetry.space_group_name_H-M   'P 1'
#
loop_
_entity.id
_entity.type
_entity.pdbx_description
1 polymer ?
#
loop_
_entity_poly.entity_id
_entity_poly.type
_entity_poly.pdbx_seq_one_letter_code
_entity_poly.pdbx_strand_id
1 'polypeptide(L)'
;MPTIYTDVLSIDFPAIFTSVEPHGQGIIGQYAADDNIVVVDIYPIDRELLHRVETGQTDRYRTFCGKIYGPLTWLEEKTLSLGNDHAILMTAEGIYGYAYMFAFVRLTDTVCLFSGAYCPIDSQHDHFIAIETALRSLRIITTEPDMAFDAHLHALKPQENTEPPAVKENESKTVRKNERTGLYPNTPTDPTLLPFLAENSSLRQHLFHARLASGVPSHITHAIAGTLRSSIDFYHGAEDDQSVLGHHRLGGLPDLPADMSYPCTNVDKDTLLKDEECWQEDENEEGICIFPWDDRTQAYRVPLEFIAQLDCADLAPLQEYLPREGTLFFFLECASSPLTTRGKVIYVPDVAALCSGARFADLAFNDEKTLGQKPAFKLHPRASVAVPSFYALRQNPHLEAMLCSRLSPAQQAELDDKVYDDALSHLDFAEYYAWQLRRLGEFNVLPGSQATEEQLVWMMKQDMLPSNFPLDAPLPEYSGIARVNGCGFSQHELPELQAAQTCGGEAQDWLVLFQVDLAGQFQWDDGRLNFIIHRTDLAAQRFDRIFLVCDY
;
A
#
# COMPACT_ATOMS: atom_id res chain seq x y z
N MET A 1 -15.96 -14.00 -34.24
CA MET A 1 -15.00 -14.08 -33.13
C MET A 1 -13.66 -13.67 -33.72
N PRO A 2 -13.07 -12.54 -33.30
CA PRO A 2 -11.70 -12.24 -33.70
C PRO A 2 -10.79 -13.32 -33.13
N THR A 3 -10.02 -13.97 -34.00
CA THR A 3 -8.97 -14.89 -33.59
C THR A 3 -7.68 -14.10 -33.46
N ILE A 4 -7.07 -14.12 -32.29
CA ILE A 4 -5.77 -13.50 -32.03
C ILE A 4 -4.72 -14.59 -31.93
N TYR A 5 -3.51 -14.26 -32.36
CA TYR A 5 -2.37 -15.17 -32.44
C TYR A 5 -1.15 -14.50 -31.82
N THR A 6 -0.39 -15.24 -31.02
CA THR A 6 1.01 -14.96 -30.64
C THR A 6 1.87 -16.14 -31.10
N ASP A 7 3.18 -16.09 -30.85
CA ASP A 7 4.05 -17.25 -31.14
C ASP A 7 3.80 -18.39 -30.13
N VAL A 8 3.12 -18.11 -29.01
CA VAL A 8 2.77 -19.09 -27.97
C VAL A 8 1.40 -19.72 -28.21
N LEU A 9 0.38 -18.91 -28.50
CA LEU A 9 -1.00 -19.34 -28.44
C LEU A 9 -1.89 -18.66 -29.48
N SER A 10 -3.04 -19.28 -29.72
CA SER A 10 -4.17 -18.67 -30.43
C SER A 10 -5.45 -18.86 -29.66
N ILE A 11 -6.32 -17.86 -29.69
CA ILE A 11 -7.60 -17.89 -28.98
C ILE A 11 -8.64 -17.09 -29.76
N ASP A 12 -9.89 -17.58 -29.71
CA ASP A 12 -11.07 -16.95 -30.28
C ASP A 12 -11.84 -16.21 -29.17
N PHE A 13 -11.84 -14.88 -29.19
CA PHE A 13 -12.63 -14.12 -28.23
C PHE A 13 -14.10 -14.00 -28.67
N PRO A 14 -15.08 -14.18 -27.76
CA PRO A 14 -16.47 -13.85 -28.02
C PRO A 14 -16.64 -12.39 -28.43
N ALA A 15 -17.67 -12.08 -29.23
CA ALA A 15 -17.89 -10.74 -29.77
C ALA A 15 -18.17 -9.67 -28.71
N ILE A 16 -18.44 -10.06 -27.46
CA ILE A 16 -18.62 -9.15 -26.33
C ILE A 16 -17.31 -8.45 -25.92
N PHE A 17 -16.16 -9.07 -26.19
CA PHE A 17 -14.85 -8.48 -25.93
C PHE A 17 -14.60 -7.31 -26.90
N THR A 18 -14.66 -6.09 -26.38
CA THR A 18 -14.58 -4.86 -27.17
C THR A 18 -13.14 -4.44 -27.48
N SER A 19 -12.18 -4.93 -26.71
CA SER A 19 -10.75 -4.67 -26.88
C SER A 19 -9.99 -5.96 -26.65
N VAL A 20 -9.21 -6.38 -27.65
CA VAL A 20 -8.35 -7.58 -27.55
C VAL A 20 -7.02 -7.26 -28.17
N GLU A 21 -5.95 -7.36 -27.38
CA GLU A 21 -4.61 -6.94 -27.77
C GLU A 21 -3.57 -7.98 -27.35
N PRO A 22 -2.61 -8.32 -28.21
CA PRO A 22 -1.45 -9.11 -27.79
C PRO A 22 -0.55 -8.27 -26.86
N HIS A 23 -0.01 -8.89 -25.82
CA HIS A 23 0.93 -8.28 -24.88
C HIS A 23 2.13 -9.20 -24.66
N GLY A 24 3.25 -8.87 -25.30
CA GLY A 24 4.37 -9.81 -25.47
C GLY A 24 3.91 -11.07 -26.19
N GLN A 25 4.17 -12.24 -25.60
CA GLN A 25 3.60 -13.51 -26.08
C GLN A 25 2.26 -13.90 -25.45
N GLY A 26 1.66 -13.01 -24.65
CA GLY A 26 0.34 -13.15 -24.06
C GLY A 26 -0.75 -12.37 -24.79
N ILE A 27 -1.99 -12.44 -24.30
CA ILE A 27 -3.14 -11.72 -24.84
C ILE A 27 -4.01 -11.20 -23.70
N ILE A 28 -4.40 -9.94 -23.80
CA ILE A 28 -5.36 -9.29 -22.92
C ILE A 28 -6.64 -9.05 -23.71
N GLY A 29 -7.77 -9.54 -23.19
CA GLY A 29 -9.10 -9.26 -23.69
C GLY A 29 -9.94 -8.55 -22.63
N GLN A 30 -10.64 -7.48 -23.00
CA GLN A 30 -11.48 -6.74 -22.09
C GLN A 30 -12.80 -6.24 -22.71
N TYR A 31 -13.82 -6.07 -21.86
CA TYR A 31 -15.06 -5.38 -22.19
C TYR A 31 -15.70 -4.74 -20.95
N ALA A 32 -16.48 -3.69 -21.18
CA ALA A 32 -17.22 -3.02 -20.11
C ALA A 32 -18.41 -3.86 -19.63
N ALA A 33 -18.62 -3.90 -18.32
CA ALA A 33 -19.78 -4.45 -17.65
C ALA A 33 -20.32 -3.41 -16.67
N ASP A 34 -21.36 -2.68 -17.07
CA ASP A 34 -21.91 -1.52 -16.36
C ASP A 34 -20.83 -0.49 -15.97
N ASP A 35 -20.61 -0.24 -14.68
CA ASP A 35 -19.57 0.66 -14.12
C ASP A 35 -18.20 -0.02 -13.92
N ASN A 36 -18.06 -1.27 -14.36
CA ASN A 36 -16.86 -2.10 -14.19
C ASN A 36 -16.30 -2.60 -15.52
N ILE A 37 -15.16 -3.28 -15.45
CA ILE A 37 -14.52 -3.94 -16.58
C ILE A 37 -14.36 -5.45 -16.30
N VAL A 38 -14.59 -6.25 -17.34
CA VAL A 38 -14.22 -7.66 -17.36
C VAL A 38 -12.93 -7.79 -18.13
N VAL A 39 -11.95 -8.46 -17.53
CA VAL A 39 -10.63 -8.66 -18.13
C VAL A 39 -10.26 -10.14 -18.11
N VAL A 40 -9.64 -10.58 -19.19
CA VAL A 40 -8.99 -11.89 -19.31
C VAL A 40 -7.57 -11.62 -19.78
N ASP A 41 -6.60 -11.96 -18.94
CA ASP A 41 -5.19 -11.91 -19.30
C ASP A 41 -4.64 -13.33 -19.35
N ILE A 42 -3.89 -13.63 -20.42
CA ILE A 42 -3.32 -14.96 -20.68
C ILE A 42 -1.86 -14.78 -21.10
N TYR A 43 -0.91 -15.31 -20.32
CA TYR A 43 0.52 -15.16 -20.61
C TYR A 43 1.37 -16.31 -20.06
N PRO A 44 2.55 -16.58 -20.66
CA PRO A 44 3.45 -17.61 -20.16
C PRO A 44 4.17 -17.16 -18.88
N ILE A 45 4.33 -18.07 -17.92
CA ILE A 45 5.01 -17.84 -16.64
C ILE A 45 6.07 -18.91 -16.35
N ASP A 46 7.17 -18.53 -15.68
CA ASP A 46 8.26 -19.42 -15.24
C ASP A 46 7.97 -20.15 -13.93
N ARG A 47 8.74 -21.21 -13.71
CA ARG A 47 8.62 -22.29 -12.74
C ARG A 47 9.20 -22.09 -11.35
N GLU A 48 9.59 -20.91 -10.89
CA GLU A 48 9.96 -20.77 -9.46
C GLU A 48 8.77 -21.05 -8.49
N LEU A 49 7.58 -21.36 -9.03
CA LEU A 49 6.37 -21.80 -8.32
C LEU A 49 5.95 -23.28 -8.54
N LEU A 50 6.67 -24.12 -9.31
CA LEU A 50 6.32 -25.55 -9.48
C LEU A 50 7.56 -26.46 -9.34
N HIS A 51 7.70 -27.24 -8.26
CA HIS A 51 8.73 -28.28 -8.16
C HIS A 51 8.25 -29.67 -8.65
N ARG A 52 9.22 -30.52 -9.02
CA ARG A 52 9.20 -31.82 -9.77
C ARG A 52 8.18 -32.92 -9.39
N VAL A 53 7.27 -32.74 -8.44
CA VAL A 53 6.36 -33.80 -7.98
C VAL A 53 4.91 -33.35 -8.15
N GLU A 54 4.07 -34.17 -8.79
CA GLU A 54 2.68 -33.88 -9.17
C GLU A 54 1.71 -33.76 -7.98
N THR A 55 2.11 -34.12 -6.76
CA THR A 55 1.26 -34.02 -5.57
C THR A 55 1.19 -32.60 -5.01
N GLY A 56 -0.02 -32.05 -4.86
CA GLY A 56 -0.27 -30.73 -4.27
C GLY A 56 -0.19 -29.55 -5.25
N GLN A 57 -0.34 -29.81 -6.55
CA GLN A 57 -0.22 -28.77 -7.59
C GLN A 57 -1.32 -27.70 -7.50
N THR A 58 -2.57 -28.10 -7.26
CA THR A 58 -3.69 -27.17 -7.10
C THR A 58 -3.47 -26.21 -5.93
N ASP A 59 -3.08 -26.69 -4.75
CA ASP A 59 -2.86 -25.83 -3.57
C ASP A 59 -1.78 -24.77 -3.81
N ARG A 60 -0.78 -25.08 -4.66
CA ARG A 60 0.24 -24.11 -5.08
C ARG A 60 -0.32 -23.07 -6.05
N TYR A 61 -1.14 -23.48 -7.01
CA TYR A 61 -1.85 -22.51 -7.86
C TYR A 61 -2.75 -21.60 -7.03
N ARG A 62 -3.43 -22.15 -6.04
CA ARG A 62 -4.23 -21.35 -5.10
C ARG A 62 -3.36 -20.36 -4.32
N THR A 63 -2.20 -20.80 -3.84
CA THR A 63 -1.22 -19.93 -3.17
C THR A 63 -0.70 -18.82 -4.10
N PHE A 64 -0.39 -19.15 -5.36
CA PHE A 64 0.04 -18.17 -6.36
C PHE A 64 -1.05 -17.14 -6.64
N CYS A 65 -2.28 -17.59 -6.89
CA CYS A 65 -3.42 -16.70 -7.09
C CYS A 65 -3.66 -15.83 -5.85
N GLY A 66 -3.60 -16.39 -4.65
CA GLY A 66 -3.80 -15.64 -3.40
C GLY A 66 -2.74 -14.55 -3.17
N LYS A 67 -1.50 -14.76 -3.63
CA LYS A 67 -0.44 -13.74 -3.57
C LYS A 67 -0.70 -12.55 -4.51
N ILE A 68 -1.33 -12.79 -5.66
CA ILE A 68 -1.54 -11.76 -6.70
C ILE A 68 -2.89 -11.06 -6.52
N TYR A 69 -3.92 -11.81 -6.14
CA TYR A 69 -5.31 -11.35 -6.13
C TYR A 69 -5.89 -11.24 -4.71
N GLY A 70 -5.08 -11.46 -3.67
CA GLY A 70 -5.49 -11.36 -2.27
C GLY A 70 -6.26 -12.58 -1.76
N PRO A 71 -6.98 -12.47 -0.61
CA PRO A 71 -7.78 -13.56 -0.07
C PRO A 71 -8.88 -14.01 -1.04
N LEU A 72 -8.93 -15.33 -1.29
CA LEU A 72 -9.84 -15.94 -2.26
C LEU A 72 -10.66 -17.07 -1.62
N THR A 73 -11.97 -17.05 -1.86
CA THR A 73 -12.89 -18.13 -1.53
C THR A 73 -13.10 -19.03 -2.74
N TRP A 74 -12.52 -20.23 -2.71
CA TRP A 74 -12.55 -21.15 -3.85
C TRP A 74 -13.93 -21.78 -4.04
N LEU A 75 -14.47 -21.67 -5.25
CA LEU A 75 -15.82 -22.13 -5.60
C LEU A 75 -15.80 -23.48 -6.33
N GLU A 76 -15.08 -23.55 -7.45
CA GLU A 76 -15.05 -24.73 -8.32
C GLU A 76 -13.62 -25.00 -8.78
N GLU A 77 -13.30 -26.28 -8.97
CA GLU A 77 -12.10 -26.75 -9.66
C GLU A 77 -12.53 -27.80 -10.69
N LYS A 78 -12.12 -27.62 -11.95
CA LYS A 78 -12.40 -28.57 -13.03
C LYS A 78 -11.29 -28.61 -14.06
N THR A 79 -11.19 -29.71 -14.78
CA THR A 79 -10.27 -29.85 -15.92
C THR A 79 -10.96 -29.43 -17.21
N LEU A 80 -10.32 -28.53 -17.96
CA LEU A 80 -10.74 -28.12 -19.28
C LEU A 80 -9.90 -28.82 -20.35
N SER A 81 -10.53 -29.56 -21.27
CA SER A 81 -9.82 -30.19 -22.39
C SER A 81 -9.59 -29.19 -23.53
N LEU A 82 -8.33 -28.97 -23.90
CA LEU A 82 -7.87 -28.05 -24.95
C LEU A 82 -7.17 -28.83 -26.06
N GLY A 83 -7.93 -29.61 -26.83
CA GLY A 83 -7.35 -30.48 -27.85
C GLY A 83 -6.51 -31.60 -27.25
N ASN A 84 -5.18 -31.52 -27.41
CA ASN A 84 -4.22 -32.48 -26.84
C ASN A 84 -3.76 -32.10 -25.43
N ASP A 85 -4.09 -30.89 -24.97
CA ASP A 85 -3.68 -30.34 -23.69
C ASP A 85 -4.85 -30.27 -22.71
N HIS A 86 -4.52 -30.05 -21.44
CA HIS A 86 -5.52 -29.87 -20.38
C HIS A 86 -5.17 -28.63 -19.55
N ALA A 87 -6.19 -27.83 -19.25
CA ALA A 87 -6.09 -26.75 -18.28
C ALA A 87 -6.72 -27.16 -16.95
N ILE A 88 -6.08 -26.80 -15.85
CA ILE A 88 -6.75 -26.78 -14.54
C ILE A 88 -7.44 -25.42 -14.43
N LEU A 89 -8.77 -25.45 -14.42
CA LEU A 89 -9.61 -24.28 -14.26
C LEU A 89 -10.10 -24.21 -12.80
N MET A 90 -9.96 -23.04 -12.18
CA MET A 90 -10.46 -22.78 -10.84
C MET A 90 -11.23 -21.47 -10.81
N THR A 91 -12.32 -21.43 -10.08
CA THR A 91 -13.06 -20.19 -9.83
C THR A 91 -13.02 -19.83 -8.35
N ALA A 92 -13.01 -18.53 -8.07
CA ALA A 92 -13.00 -18.03 -6.71
C ALA A 92 -13.69 -16.67 -6.62
N GLU A 93 -14.21 -16.35 -5.44
CA GLU A 93 -14.69 -15.02 -5.09
C GLU A 93 -13.62 -14.32 -4.26
N GLY A 94 -13.28 -13.08 -4.62
CA GLY A 94 -12.41 -12.23 -3.81
C GLY A 94 -13.21 -11.25 -2.95
N ILE A 95 -12.53 -10.67 -1.98
CA ILE A 95 -13.14 -9.78 -0.97
C ILE A 95 -13.53 -8.39 -1.48
N TYR A 96 -13.17 -8.04 -2.72
CA TYR A 96 -13.37 -6.72 -3.33
C TYR A 96 -14.54 -6.65 -4.33
N GLY A 97 -15.51 -7.56 -4.23
CA GLY A 97 -16.68 -7.58 -5.13
C GLY A 97 -16.37 -8.10 -6.54
N TYR A 98 -15.22 -8.76 -6.71
CA TYR A 98 -14.81 -9.41 -7.96
C TYR A 98 -14.81 -10.93 -7.81
N ALA A 99 -15.25 -11.60 -8.88
CA ALA A 99 -15.13 -13.02 -9.07
C ALA A 99 -14.04 -13.31 -10.09
N TYR A 100 -13.26 -14.35 -9.82
CA TYR A 100 -12.06 -14.70 -10.57
C TYR A 100 -12.21 -16.07 -11.22
N MET A 101 -11.69 -16.20 -12.44
CA MET A 101 -11.49 -17.46 -13.12
C MET A 101 -10.02 -17.60 -13.50
N PHE A 102 -9.39 -18.65 -13.00
CA PHE A 102 -7.99 -18.96 -13.26
C PHE A 102 -7.89 -20.21 -14.13
N ALA A 103 -6.97 -20.20 -15.09
CA ALA A 103 -6.64 -21.38 -15.86
C ALA A 103 -5.12 -21.59 -15.93
N PHE A 104 -4.68 -22.83 -15.73
CA PHE A 104 -3.27 -23.20 -15.82
C PHE A 104 -3.10 -24.31 -16.85
N VAL A 105 -2.34 -24.04 -17.91
CA VAL A 105 -2.01 -25.00 -18.96
C VAL A 105 -0.52 -25.30 -18.92
N ARG A 106 -0.16 -26.53 -18.52
CA ARG A 106 1.25 -26.93 -18.45
C ARG A 106 1.79 -27.14 -19.86
N LEU A 107 2.81 -26.37 -20.24
CA LEU A 107 3.47 -26.50 -21.54
C LEU A 107 4.69 -27.42 -21.43
N THR A 108 5.49 -27.24 -20.38
CA THR A 108 6.69 -28.05 -20.10
C THR A 108 6.84 -28.34 -18.60
N ASP A 109 7.99 -28.88 -18.24
CA ASP A 109 8.47 -28.93 -16.86
C ASP A 109 9.05 -27.58 -16.39
N THR A 110 8.81 -26.46 -17.06
CA THR A 110 9.37 -25.15 -16.66
C THR A 110 8.42 -24.02 -17.00
N VAL A 111 7.56 -24.19 -18.01
CA VAL A 111 6.65 -23.15 -18.46
C VAL A 111 5.20 -23.59 -18.31
N CYS A 112 4.40 -22.70 -17.73
CA CYS A 112 2.95 -22.80 -17.69
C CYS A 112 2.34 -21.59 -18.40
N LEU A 113 1.24 -21.79 -19.08
CA LEU A 113 0.38 -20.70 -19.51
C LEU A 113 -0.63 -20.42 -18.40
N PHE A 114 -0.59 -19.21 -17.86
CA PHE A 114 -1.54 -18.76 -16.86
C PHE A 114 -2.58 -17.87 -17.50
N SER A 115 -3.85 -18.09 -17.13
CA SER A 115 -4.93 -17.14 -17.36
C SER A 115 -5.44 -16.63 -16.02
N GLY A 116 -5.44 -15.31 -15.86
CA GLY A 116 -6.15 -14.60 -14.81
C GLY A 116 -7.29 -13.79 -15.41
N ALA A 117 -8.52 -14.11 -15.02
CA ALA A 117 -9.69 -13.34 -15.42
C ALA A 117 -10.46 -12.86 -14.20
N TYR A 118 -11.04 -11.66 -14.29
CA TYR A 118 -11.89 -11.09 -13.24
C TYR A 118 -13.12 -10.39 -13.82
N CYS A 119 -14.20 -10.42 -13.06
CA CYS A 119 -15.48 -9.79 -13.38
C CYS A 119 -16.26 -9.43 -12.11
N PRO A 120 -17.28 -8.56 -12.16
CA PRO A 120 -18.09 -8.24 -10.98
C PRO A 120 -18.87 -9.45 -10.46
N ILE A 121 -18.84 -9.67 -9.14
CA ILE A 121 -19.40 -10.85 -8.47
C ILE A 121 -20.90 -11.04 -8.74
N ASP A 122 -21.67 -9.95 -8.76
CA ASP A 122 -23.13 -9.96 -8.96
C ASP A 122 -23.56 -10.46 -10.35
N SER A 123 -22.61 -10.44 -11.29
CA SER A 123 -22.80 -10.82 -12.70
C SER A 123 -21.89 -11.97 -13.14
N GLN A 124 -21.24 -12.65 -12.18
CA GLN A 124 -20.17 -13.61 -12.46
C GLN A 124 -20.62 -14.77 -13.35
N HIS A 125 -21.88 -15.20 -13.25
CA HIS A 125 -22.40 -16.34 -14.02
C HIS A 125 -22.29 -16.12 -15.53
N ASP A 126 -22.77 -14.97 -16.02
CA ASP A 126 -22.78 -14.66 -17.45
C ASP A 126 -21.37 -14.36 -17.97
N HIS A 127 -20.56 -13.66 -17.17
CA HIS A 127 -19.18 -13.35 -17.52
C HIS A 127 -18.29 -14.59 -17.55
N PHE A 128 -18.46 -15.52 -16.61
CA PHE A 128 -17.74 -16.79 -16.60
C PHE A 128 -18.08 -17.64 -17.83
N ILE A 129 -19.32 -17.61 -18.33
CA ILE A 129 -19.66 -18.28 -19.60
C ILE A 129 -18.86 -17.68 -20.76
N ALA A 130 -18.76 -16.35 -20.86
CA ALA A 130 -18.00 -15.69 -21.91
C ALA A 130 -16.48 -15.98 -21.80
N ILE A 131 -15.93 -15.90 -20.58
CA ILE A 131 -14.52 -16.18 -20.30
C ILE A 131 -14.18 -17.64 -20.59
N GLU A 132 -14.97 -18.58 -20.10
CA GLU A 132 -14.75 -20.02 -20.34
C GLU A 132 -14.90 -20.34 -21.84
N THR A 133 -15.82 -19.66 -22.56
CA THR A 133 -15.94 -19.81 -24.02
C THR A 133 -14.66 -19.38 -24.74
N ALA A 134 -14.03 -18.27 -24.32
CA ALA A 134 -12.73 -17.86 -24.84
C ALA A 134 -11.68 -18.93 -24.52
N LEU A 135 -11.56 -19.36 -23.25
CA LEU A 135 -10.57 -20.35 -22.82
C LEU A 135 -10.72 -21.70 -23.53
N ARG A 136 -11.93 -22.16 -23.85
CA ARG A 136 -12.18 -23.39 -24.61
C ARG A 136 -11.68 -23.33 -26.05
N SER A 137 -11.51 -22.13 -26.59
CA SER A 137 -10.96 -21.93 -27.94
C SER A 137 -9.45 -21.80 -27.97
N LEU A 138 -8.80 -21.78 -26.80
CA LEU A 138 -7.35 -21.65 -26.65
C LEU A 138 -6.64 -22.83 -27.30
N ARG A 139 -5.65 -22.52 -28.14
CA ARG A 139 -4.78 -23.46 -28.86
C ARG A 139 -3.34 -23.09 -28.56
N ILE A 140 -2.55 -24.06 -28.13
CA ILE A 140 -1.11 -23.90 -27.96
C ILE A 140 -0.46 -24.09 -29.33
N ILE A 141 0.36 -23.12 -29.75
CA ILE A 141 1.01 -23.09 -31.06
C ILE A 141 2.52 -23.29 -30.95
N THR A 142 3.13 -22.86 -29.84
CA THR A 142 4.57 -22.98 -29.66
C THR A 142 5.05 -24.42 -29.61
N THR A 143 6.14 -24.71 -30.31
CA THR A 143 6.92 -25.95 -30.18
C THR A 143 8.14 -25.80 -29.26
N GLU A 144 8.43 -24.58 -28.81
CA GLU A 144 9.58 -24.21 -27.97
C GLU A 144 9.12 -23.29 -26.81
N PRO A 145 8.44 -23.83 -25.79
CA PRO A 145 7.78 -23.01 -24.76
C PRO A 145 8.74 -22.16 -23.92
N ASP A 146 9.94 -22.65 -23.62
CA ASP A 146 10.97 -21.92 -22.88
C ASP A 146 11.48 -20.69 -23.66
N MET A 147 11.76 -20.84 -24.95
CA MET A 147 12.16 -19.71 -25.80
C MET A 147 11.04 -18.68 -25.94
N ALA A 148 9.80 -19.14 -25.99
CA ALA A 148 8.65 -18.25 -26.09
C ALA A 148 8.38 -17.50 -24.77
N PHE A 149 8.68 -18.12 -23.63
CA PHE A 149 8.71 -17.43 -22.34
C PHE A 149 9.81 -16.35 -22.29
N ASP A 150 11.03 -16.65 -22.73
CA ASP A 150 12.10 -15.65 -22.83
C ASP A 150 11.73 -14.49 -23.77
N ALA A 151 11.08 -14.81 -24.90
CA ALA A 151 10.58 -13.82 -25.84
C ALA A 151 9.47 -12.95 -25.23
N HIS A 152 8.59 -13.52 -24.41
CA HIS A 152 7.60 -12.77 -23.64
C HIS A 152 8.30 -11.75 -22.71
N LEU A 153 9.26 -12.21 -21.91
CA LEU A 153 10.05 -11.34 -21.03
C LEU A 153 10.80 -10.23 -21.78
N HIS A 154 11.30 -10.53 -22.99
CA HIS A 154 11.98 -9.54 -23.82
C HIS A 154 11.01 -8.54 -24.46
N ALA A 155 9.83 -8.97 -24.90
CA ALA A 155 8.83 -8.11 -25.52
C ALA A 155 8.20 -7.11 -24.54
N LEU A 156 8.26 -7.41 -23.24
CA LEU A 156 7.88 -6.50 -22.16
C LEU A 156 8.96 -5.44 -21.84
N LYS A 157 10.13 -5.50 -22.50
CA LYS A 157 11.17 -4.45 -22.45
C LYS A 157 10.96 -3.43 -23.60
N PRO A 158 11.13 -2.11 -23.40
CA PRO A 158 10.94 -1.12 -24.47
C PRO A 158 11.96 -1.32 -25.61
N GLN A 159 11.53 -1.36 -26.87
CA GLN A 159 12.42 -1.43 -28.04
C GLN A 159 12.86 -0.04 -28.56
N GLU A 160 14.14 0.11 -28.90
CA GLU A 160 14.76 1.31 -29.50
C GLU A 160 14.42 1.49 -31.00
N ASN A 161 14.33 2.76 -31.42
CA ASN A 161 13.88 3.29 -32.71
C ASN A 161 14.53 2.70 -33.99
N THR A 162 13.73 2.57 -35.05
CA THR A 162 14.17 2.77 -36.45
C THR A 162 13.27 3.80 -37.16
N GLU A 163 13.90 4.81 -37.78
CA GLU A 163 13.26 6.00 -38.39
C GLU A 163 12.49 5.74 -39.73
N PRO A 164 11.58 6.64 -40.14
CA PRO A 164 10.54 6.38 -41.17
C PRO A 164 10.74 7.13 -42.51
N PRO A 165 9.87 6.91 -43.53
CA PRO A 165 9.55 7.98 -44.47
C PRO A 165 8.04 8.24 -44.70
N ALA A 166 7.66 9.49 -44.40
CA ALA A 166 6.84 10.45 -45.18
C ALA A 166 5.30 10.35 -45.36
N VAL A 167 4.59 11.34 -44.75
CA VAL A 167 3.64 12.34 -45.38
C VAL A 167 2.18 11.84 -45.65
N LYS A 168 1.03 12.42 -45.20
CA LYS A 168 0.57 13.74 -44.67
C LYS A 168 -0.64 13.66 -43.69
N GLU A 169 -0.59 14.57 -42.72
CA GLU A 169 -1.62 15.33 -41.96
C GLU A 169 -3.12 15.20 -42.29
N ASN A 170 -3.97 15.03 -41.24
CA ASN A 170 -4.64 16.18 -40.60
C ASN A 170 -5.38 15.85 -39.27
N GLU A 171 -4.83 16.42 -38.19
CA GLU A 171 -5.40 16.99 -36.96
C GLU A 171 -6.63 16.38 -36.25
N SER A 172 -6.43 15.95 -34.98
CA SER A 172 -7.01 16.62 -33.80
C SER A 172 -6.40 16.13 -32.46
N LYS A 173 -5.50 16.96 -31.93
CA LYS A 173 -5.11 17.24 -30.52
C LYS A 173 -4.75 16.07 -29.57
N THR A 174 -3.50 15.67 -29.72
CA THR A 174 -2.57 15.06 -28.78
C THR A 174 -2.39 15.87 -27.49
N VAL A 175 -2.53 15.24 -26.32
CA VAL A 175 -1.81 15.63 -25.10
C VAL A 175 -0.37 15.12 -25.27
N ARG A 176 0.59 16.05 -25.30
CA ARG A 176 2.00 15.79 -25.59
C ARG A 176 2.61 14.80 -24.57
N LYS A 177 2.98 13.59 -25.02
CA LYS A 177 4.12 12.86 -24.45
C LYS A 177 5.37 13.68 -24.76
N ASN A 178 6.00 14.25 -23.74
CA ASN A 178 7.36 14.74 -23.89
C ASN A 178 8.27 13.52 -24.07
N GLU A 179 8.84 13.39 -25.27
CA GLU A 179 10.12 12.71 -25.45
C GLU A 179 11.15 13.44 -24.58
N ARG A 180 11.61 12.82 -23.47
CA ARG A 180 12.87 13.23 -22.84
C ARG A 180 13.97 12.31 -23.35
N THR A 181 14.58 12.74 -24.44
CA THR A 181 16.01 12.52 -24.63
C THR A 181 16.75 13.25 -23.50
N GLY A 182 17.76 12.62 -22.92
CA GLY A 182 18.82 13.33 -22.19
C GLY A 182 19.11 12.78 -20.81
N LEU A 183 20.40 12.45 -20.61
CA LEU A 183 21.15 12.84 -19.42
C LEU A 183 20.29 13.56 -18.38
N TYR A 184 19.97 12.90 -17.26
CA TYR A 184 19.37 13.57 -16.12
C TYR A 184 20.24 14.77 -15.75
N PRO A 185 19.83 16.02 -16.04
CA PRO A 185 20.63 17.17 -15.69
C PRO A 185 20.68 17.24 -14.16
N ASN A 186 21.77 17.75 -13.59
CA ASN A 186 21.77 18.21 -12.20
C ASN A 186 20.66 19.26 -12.06
N THR A 187 19.50 18.83 -11.58
CA THR A 187 18.34 19.70 -11.43
C THR A 187 18.43 20.27 -10.02
N PRO A 188 18.37 21.60 -9.84
CA PRO A 188 18.36 22.19 -8.51
C PRO A 188 17.18 21.60 -7.73
N THR A 189 17.46 21.02 -6.57
CA THR A 189 16.41 20.55 -5.66
C THR A 189 15.54 21.76 -5.29
N ASP A 190 14.22 21.65 -5.48
CA ASP A 190 13.27 22.66 -5.05
C ASP A 190 13.54 23.00 -3.57
N PRO A 191 13.87 24.27 -3.22
CA PRO A 191 14.20 24.64 -1.85
C PRO A 191 13.10 24.29 -0.84
N THR A 192 11.85 24.19 -1.30
CA THR A 192 10.71 23.82 -0.46
C THR A 192 10.66 22.32 -0.14
N LEU A 193 11.50 21.49 -0.76
CA LEU A 193 11.69 20.07 -0.41
C LEU A 193 12.74 19.88 0.70
N LEU A 194 13.62 20.87 0.92
CA LEU A 194 14.76 20.70 1.82
C LEU A 194 14.39 20.21 3.22
N PRO A 195 13.33 20.76 3.89
CA PRO A 195 12.94 20.30 5.23
C PRO A 195 12.47 18.84 5.28
N PHE A 196 12.04 18.29 4.14
CA PHE A 196 11.49 16.96 4.03
C PHE A 196 12.54 15.90 3.68
N LEU A 197 13.76 16.29 3.35
CA LEU A 197 14.84 15.39 2.94
C LEU A 197 15.88 15.23 4.06
N ALA A 198 16.27 13.99 4.34
CA ALA A 198 17.22 13.66 5.40
C ALA A 198 18.61 14.29 5.16
N GLU A 199 18.99 14.48 3.89
CA GLU A 199 20.26 15.10 3.51
C GLU A 199 20.43 16.54 4.03
N ASN A 200 19.36 17.21 4.46
CA ASN A 200 19.43 18.55 5.04
C ASN A 200 19.44 18.56 6.58
N SER A 201 19.52 17.39 7.21
CA SER A 201 19.63 17.23 8.67
C SER A 201 20.88 16.43 9.02
N SER A 202 21.83 17.07 9.72
CA SER A 202 23.07 16.42 10.16
C SER A 202 22.82 15.20 11.05
N LEU A 203 21.78 15.26 11.89
CA LEU A 203 21.35 14.14 12.72
C LEU A 203 20.91 12.95 11.84
N ARG A 204 20.11 13.21 10.81
CA ARG A 204 19.56 12.15 9.95
C ARG A 204 20.57 11.58 8.97
N GLN A 205 21.49 12.42 8.48
CA GLN A 205 22.68 11.93 7.78
C GLN A 205 23.45 10.92 8.64
N HIS A 206 23.64 11.21 9.94
CA HIS A 206 24.31 10.28 10.85
C HIS A 206 23.55 8.96 11.01
N LEU A 207 22.22 9.01 11.18
CA LEU A 207 21.36 7.81 11.27
C LEU A 207 21.47 6.95 10.01
N PHE A 208 21.46 7.57 8.84
CA PHE A 208 21.65 6.85 7.58
C PHE A 208 23.05 6.28 7.42
N HIS A 209 24.11 7.03 7.74
CA HIS A 209 25.47 6.52 7.66
C HIS A 209 25.73 5.36 8.63
N ALA A 210 25.12 5.36 9.81
CA ALA A 210 25.16 4.22 10.72
C ALA A 210 24.54 2.96 10.10
N ARG A 211 23.51 3.10 9.26
CA ARG A 211 22.87 2.00 8.51
C ARG A 211 23.72 1.49 7.34
N LEU A 212 24.40 2.38 6.63
CA LEU A 212 25.19 2.00 5.45
C LEU A 212 26.37 1.08 5.75
N ALA A 213 26.84 1.03 6.99
CA ALA A 213 27.93 0.15 7.41
C ALA A 213 27.61 -1.36 7.21
N SER A 214 26.38 -1.72 6.87
CA SER A 214 25.90 -3.11 6.73
C SER A 214 25.70 -3.65 5.31
N GLY A 215 26.14 -2.97 4.23
CA GLY A 215 26.21 -3.64 2.91
C GLY A 215 26.01 -2.81 1.64
N VAL A 216 25.78 -1.49 1.75
CA VAL A 216 25.51 -0.67 0.56
C VAL A 216 26.82 -0.21 -0.10
N PRO A 217 26.94 -0.26 -1.44
CA PRO A 217 28.15 0.19 -2.12
C PRO A 217 28.42 1.67 -1.89
N SER A 218 29.60 1.97 -1.34
CA SER A 218 30.02 3.33 -0.96
C SER A 218 29.96 4.37 -2.08
N HIS A 219 30.02 3.93 -3.35
CA HIS A 219 30.04 4.83 -4.51
C HIS A 219 28.66 5.36 -4.91
N ILE A 220 27.55 4.75 -4.45
CA ILE A 220 26.17 5.24 -4.71
C ILE A 220 25.48 5.82 -3.46
N THR A 221 26.14 5.75 -2.30
CA THR A 221 25.64 6.26 -1.02
C THR A 221 25.12 7.69 -1.11
N HIS A 222 25.81 8.59 -1.81
CA HIS A 222 25.40 9.99 -1.93
C HIS A 222 24.09 10.15 -2.72
N ALA A 223 23.85 9.27 -3.70
CA ALA A 223 22.63 9.29 -4.49
C ALA A 223 21.44 8.81 -3.66
N ILE A 224 21.61 7.72 -2.90
CA ILE A 224 20.59 7.19 -1.98
C ILE A 224 20.29 8.21 -0.87
N ALA A 225 21.31 8.84 -0.28
CA ALA A 225 21.12 9.86 0.76
C ALA A 225 20.17 10.99 0.30
N GLY A 226 20.27 11.36 -0.99
CA GLY A 226 19.44 12.38 -1.60
C GLY A 226 17.98 12.00 -1.80
N THR A 227 17.59 10.74 -1.59
CA THR A 227 16.20 10.27 -1.73
C THR A 227 15.51 10.00 -0.39
N LEU A 228 16.24 10.06 0.72
CA LEU A 228 15.71 9.72 2.04
C LEU A 228 14.84 10.83 2.61
N ARG A 229 13.74 10.46 3.26
CA ARG A 229 12.86 11.40 3.93
C ARG A 229 13.36 11.73 5.34
N SER A 230 13.25 12.99 5.70
CA SER A 230 13.47 13.48 7.06
C SER A 230 12.26 13.15 7.93
N SER A 231 12.17 11.89 8.39
CA SER A 231 10.98 11.36 9.06
C SER A 231 11.05 11.48 10.59
N ILE A 232 9.91 11.24 11.24
CA ILE A 232 9.82 11.00 12.68
C ILE A 232 9.14 9.67 12.88
N ASP A 233 9.78 8.76 13.61
CA ASP A 233 9.20 7.48 14.00
C ASP A 233 8.60 7.60 15.39
N PHE A 234 7.46 6.94 15.58
CA PHE A 234 6.78 6.84 16.86
C PHE A 234 6.90 5.42 17.36
N TYR A 235 7.36 5.28 18.59
CA TYR A 235 7.52 4.00 19.27
C TYR A 235 6.45 3.86 20.35
N HIS A 236 6.03 2.62 20.61
CA HIS A 236 5.13 2.32 21.72
C HIS A 236 5.75 2.74 23.05
N GLY A 237 4.95 3.39 23.87
CA GLY A 237 5.18 3.57 25.29
C GLY A 237 4.28 2.66 26.12
N ALA A 238 4.10 3.02 27.39
CA ALA A 238 3.12 2.36 28.24
C ALA A 238 1.68 2.61 27.76
N GLU A 239 0.77 1.74 28.19
CA GLU A 239 -0.67 1.98 28.09
C GLU A 239 -1.02 3.33 28.72
N ASP A 240 -1.92 4.04 28.06
CA ASP A 240 -2.36 5.37 28.43
C ASP A 240 -3.74 5.29 29.10
N ASP A 241 -3.78 5.68 30.36
CA ASP A 241 -5.01 5.77 31.15
C ASP A 241 -5.87 7.01 30.78
N GLN A 242 -5.41 7.80 29.80
CA GLN A 242 -6.07 9.01 29.30
C GLN A 242 -6.22 10.11 30.36
N SER A 243 -5.39 10.07 31.42
CA SER A 243 -5.35 11.08 32.47
C SER A 243 -4.56 12.32 32.09
N VAL A 244 -3.61 12.19 31.15
CA VAL A 244 -2.78 13.28 30.65
C VAL A 244 -3.34 13.79 29.32
N LEU A 245 -3.51 15.10 29.23
CA LEU A 245 -4.08 15.76 28.05
C LEU A 245 -3.01 16.08 27.01
N GLY A 246 -3.37 15.93 25.74
CA GLY A 246 -2.69 16.55 24.61
C GLY A 246 -1.34 15.94 24.23
N HIS A 247 -0.86 14.90 24.91
CA HIS A 247 0.37 14.19 24.53
C HIS A 247 0.18 13.34 23.27
N HIS A 248 1.26 12.75 22.75
CA HIS A 248 1.19 11.76 21.69
C HIS A 248 0.47 10.48 22.14
N ARG A 249 -0.61 10.11 21.46
CA ARG A 249 -1.40 8.90 21.76
C ARG A 249 -1.78 8.18 20.48
N LEU A 250 -1.74 6.86 20.53
CA LEU A 250 -2.31 5.94 19.55
C LEU A 250 -3.53 5.24 20.16
N GLY A 251 -4.67 5.24 19.48
CA GLY A 251 -5.91 4.65 20.01
C GLY A 251 -6.54 5.44 21.17
N GLY A 252 -7.57 4.88 21.82
CA GLY A 252 -8.33 5.55 22.87
C GLY A 252 -9.36 6.56 22.35
N LEU A 253 -9.57 7.62 23.12
CA LEU A 253 -10.44 8.74 22.78
C LEU A 253 -9.59 10.02 22.62
N PRO A 254 -9.98 10.94 21.71
CA PRO A 254 -9.24 12.16 21.43
C PRO A 254 -9.52 13.26 22.46
N ASP A 255 -8.50 14.02 22.84
CA ASP A 255 -8.63 15.16 23.76
C ASP A 255 -9.18 16.42 23.07
N LEU A 256 -10.35 16.35 22.44
CA LEU A 256 -10.92 17.46 21.65
C LEU A 256 -11.41 18.64 22.50
N PRO A 257 -11.38 19.88 21.98
CA PRO A 257 -11.93 21.05 22.66
C PRO A 257 -13.38 20.89 23.13
N ALA A 258 -13.72 21.46 24.28
CA ALA A 258 -15.03 21.26 24.94
C ALA A 258 -16.24 21.51 24.02
N ASP A 259 -16.16 22.53 23.17
CA ASP A 259 -17.19 22.94 22.22
C ASP A 259 -17.22 22.11 20.93
N MET A 260 -16.20 21.29 20.70
CA MET A 260 -16.13 20.37 19.58
C MET A 260 -16.83 19.05 19.92
N SER A 261 -17.80 18.65 19.09
CA SER A 261 -18.40 17.32 19.14
C SER A 261 -17.46 16.28 18.52
N TYR A 262 -17.67 15.01 18.87
CA TYR A 262 -16.95 13.91 18.24
C TYR A 262 -17.19 13.89 16.72
N PRO A 263 -16.16 13.71 15.88
CA PRO A 263 -16.34 13.67 14.43
C PRO A 263 -17.22 12.51 14.01
N CYS A 264 -18.26 12.78 13.20
CA CYS A 264 -19.13 11.77 12.62
C CYS A 264 -19.25 11.95 11.11
N THR A 265 -19.59 10.87 10.41
CA THR A 265 -20.09 10.87 9.03
C THR A 265 -21.57 10.53 9.03
N ASN A 266 -22.26 10.86 7.93
CA ASN A 266 -23.66 10.53 7.74
C ASN A 266 -23.74 9.35 6.78
N VAL A 267 -24.33 8.24 7.23
CA VAL A 267 -24.52 7.02 6.44
C VAL A 267 -26.02 6.79 6.27
N ASP A 268 -26.47 6.62 5.04
CA ASP A 268 -27.87 6.34 4.78
C ASP A 268 -28.29 4.95 5.30
N LYS A 269 -29.59 4.76 5.49
CA LYS A 269 -30.14 3.54 6.07
C LYS A 269 -29.82 2.31 5.21
N ASP A 270 -29.89 2.41 3.89
CA ASP A 270 -29.74 1.26 2.99
C ASP A 270 -28.29 0.77 2.96
N THR A 271 -27.33 1.69 3.05
CA THR A 271 -25.92 1.35 3.20
C THR A 271 -25.67 0.62 4.52
N LEU A 272 -26.22 1.11 5.63
CA LEU A 272 -25.99 0.54 6.96
C LEU A 272 -26.76 -0.76 7.24
N LEU A 273 -27.87 -1.00 6.51
CA LEU A 273 -28.61 -2.28 6.58
C LEU A 273 -27.78 -3.48 6.10
N LYS A 274 -26.69 -3.25 5.35
CA LYS A 274 -25.75 -4.30 4.93
C LYS A 274 -24.85 -4.80 6.07
N ASP A 275 -24.81 -4.07 7.18
CA ASP A 275 -24.01 -4.41 8.35
C ASP A 275 -24.92 -4.83 9.50
N GLU A 276 -25.26 -6.12 9.56
CA GLU A 276 -26.16 -6.69 10.58
C GLU A 276 -25.73 -6.34 12.02
N GLU A 277 -24.42 -6.21 12.25
CA GLU A 277 -23.78 -5.88 13.52
C GLU A 277 -24.09 -4.46 14.04
N CYS A 278 -24.53 -3.56 13.14
CA CYS A 278 -24.97 -2.21 13.50
C CYS A 278 -26.40 -2.16 14.07
N TRP A 279 -27.09 -3.31 14.16
CA TRP A 279 -28.49 -3.42 14.54
C TRP A 279 -28.67 -4.33 15.76
N GLN A 280 -29.54 -3.92 16.68
CA GLN A 280 -29.91 -4.67 17.87
C GLN A 280 -31.43 -4.85 17.89
N GLU A 281 -31.90 -6.02 18.33
CA GLU A 281 -33.33 -6.25 18.54
C GLU A 281 -33.81 -5.47 19.77
N ASP A 282 -34.89 -4.72 19.61
CA ASP A 282 -35.58 -4.08 20.72
C ASP A 282 -36.54 -5.06 21.43
N GLU A 283 -37.26 -4.57 22.44
CA GLU A 283 -38.24 -5.38 23.19
C GLU A 283 -39.40 -5.94 22.33
N ASN A 284 -39.56 -5.45 21.09
CA ASN A 284 -40.60 -5.86 20.14
C ASN A 284 -40.05 -6.70 18.98
N GLU A 285 -38.80 -7.14 19.03
CA GLU A 285 -38.09 -7.83 17.94
C GLU A 285 -37.93 -6.95 16.67
N GLU A 286 -37.98 -5.62 16.81
CA GLU A 286 -37.63 -4.67 15.74
C GLU A 286 -36.14 -4.31 15.81
N GLY A 287 -35.45 -4.36 14.67
CA GLY A 287 -34.05 -3.97 14.57
C GLY A 287 -33.86 -2.45 14.72
N ILE A 288 -33.22 -2.02 15.80
CA ILE A 288 -32.81 -0.63 16.06
C ILE A 288 -31.32 -0.50 15.80
N CYS A 289 -30.94 0.51 15.03
CA CYS A 289 -29.52 0.80 14.80
C CYS A 289 -28.86 1.38 16.06
N ILE A 290 -27.63 0.94 16.35
CA ILE A 290 -26.83 1.46 17.47
C ILE A 290 -26.43 2.93 17.30
N PHE A 291 -26.40 3.42 16.06
CA PHE A 291 -26.06 4.81 15.75
C PHE A 291 -27.31 5.69 15.74
N PRO A 292 -27.21 6.95 16.21
CA PRO A 292 -28.35 7.85 16.26
C PRO A 292 -28.78 8.30 14.85
N TRP A 293 -30.09 8.28 14.60
CA TRP A 293 -30.70 8.82 13.38
C TRP A 293 -30.80 10.35 13.42
N ASP A 294 -30.45 11.01 12.31
CA ASP A 294 -30.64 12.45 12.13
C ASP A 294 -31.77 12.72 11.11
N ASP A 295 -32.91 13.19 11.63
CA ASP A 295 -34.10 13.52 10.82
C ASP A 295 -33.84 14.60 9.77
N ARG A 296 -32.85 15.48 9.95
CA ARG A 296 -32.58 16.55 9.00
C ARG A 296 -31.84 16.03 7.78
N THR A 297 -30.89 15.13 7.98
CA THR A 297 -30.08 14.55 6.91
C THR A 297 -30.64 13.22 6.40
N GLN A 298 -31.65 12.67 7.07
CA GLN A 298 -32.23 11.35 6.77
C GLN A 298 -31.15 10.26 6.71
N ALA A 299 -30.26 10.27 7.70
CA ALA A 299 -29.09 9.39 7.77
C ALA A 299 -28.70 9.11 9.22
N TYR A 300 -27.99 8.00 9.45
CA TYR A 300 -27.37 7.69 10.73
C TYR A 300 -26.05 8.45 10.90
N ARG A 301 -25.81 8.98 12.12
CA ARG A 301 -24.55 9.66 12.45
C ARG A 301 -23.56 8.65 13.01
N VAL A 302 -22.65 8.18 12.17
CA VAL A 302 -21.64 7.17 12.51
C VAL A 302 -20.36 7.88 12.98
N PRO A 303 -19.86 7.64 14.20
CA PRO A 303 -18.60 8.18 14.66
C PRO A 303 -17.42 7.74 13.79
N LEU A 304 -16.50 8.67 13.48
CA LEU A 304 -15.24 8.31 12.81
C LEU A 304 -14.32 7.63 13.82
N GLU A 305 -13.56 6.66 13.37
CA GLU A 305 -12.60 5.96 14.22
C GLU A 305 -11.41 6.85 14.55
N PHE A 306 -11.07 6.95 15.84
CA PHE A 306 -9.87 7.66 16.27
C PHE A 306 -8.62 6.80 16.09
N ILE A 307 -7.61 7.37 15.45
CA ILE A 307 -6.35 6.70 15.15
C ILE A 307 -5.26 7.20 16.09
N ALA A 308 -4.99 8.50 16.10
CA ALA A 308 -3.90 9.08 16.88
C ALA A 308 -4.11 10.57 17.15
N GLN A 309 -3.47 11.08 18.21
CA GLN A 309 -3.24 12.51 18.40
C GLN A 309 -1.74 12.78 18.57
N LEU A 310 -1.26 13.87 17.97
CA LEU A 310 0.15 14.25 17.98
C LEU A 310 0.32 15.69 18.48
N ASP A 311 1.15 15.87 19.50
CA ASP A 311 1.58 17.17 20.02
C ASP A 311 2.61 17.83 19.09
N CYS A 312 2.24 18.92 18.43
CA CYS A 312 3.13 19.64 17.54
C CYS A 312 4.30 20.31 18.26
N ALA A 313 4.15 20.69 19.54
CA ALA A 313 5.23 21.30 20.32
C ALA A 313 6.36 20.32 20.63
N ASP A 314 6.01 19.06 20.94
CA ASP A 314 7.00 18.00 21.18
C ASP A 314 7.68 17.51 19.88
N LEU A 315 7.00 17.61 18.73
CA LEU A 315 7.60 17.33 17.42
C LEU A 315 8.46 18.47 16.88
N ALA A 316 8.26 19.70 17.36
CA ALA A 316 8.92 20.91 16.86
C ALA A 316 10.46 20.82 16.87
N PRO A 317 11.15 20.21 17.85
CA PRO A 317 12.60 20.05 17.83
C PRO A 317 13.09 19.00 16.82
N LEU A 318 12.21 18.11 16.33
CA LEU A 318 12.57 16.97 15.48
C LEU A 318 12.43 17.28 13.98
N GLN A 319 11.68 18.32 13.63
CA GLN A 319 11.37 18.69 12.24
C GLN A 319 11.04 20.18 12.10
N GLU A 320 10.98 20.68 10.86
CA GLU A 320 10.68 22.09 10.56
C GLU A 320 9.39 22.33 9.75
N TYR A 321 8.71 21.28 9.30
CA TYR A 321 7.60 21.35 8.33
C TYR A 321 6.18 21.21 8.91
N LEU A 322 6.01 20.74 10.15
CA LEU A 322 4.73 20.73 10.86
C LEU A 322 4.51 22.04 11.63
N PRO A 323 3.28 22.33 12.09
CA PRO A 323 3.04 23.38 13.07
C PRO A 323 3.99 23.27 14.27
N ARG A 324 4.30 24.41 14.88
CA ARG A 324 5.21 24.48 16.03
C ARG A 324 4.51 24.24 17.37
N GLU A 325 3.19 24.40 17.39
CA GLU A 325 2.31 24.28 18.56
C GLU A 325 0.95 23.74 18.09
N GLY A 326 0.14 23.28 19.05
CA GLY A 326 -1.17 22.69 18.79
C GLY A 326 -1.12 21.16 18.72
N THR A 327 -2.26 20.56 18.40
CA THR A 327 -2.44 19.12 18.33
C THR A 327 -3.08 18.72 17.01
N LEU A 328 -2.53 17.69 16.37
CA LEU A 328 -3.12 17.04 15.21
C LEU A 328 -3.87 15.79 15.66
N PHE A 329 -5.11 15.64 15.23
CA PHE A 329 -5.93 14.46 15.49
C PHE A 329 -6.24 13.75 14.18
N PHE A 330 -6.01 12.44 14.14
CA PHE A 330 -6.19 11.60 12.97
C PHE A 330 -7.40 10.70 13.19
N PHE A 331 -8.34 10.79 12.26
CA PHE A 331 -9.58 10.06 12.25
C PHE A 331 -9.77 9.35 10.93
N LEU A 332 -10.60 8.33 10.98
CA LEU A 332 -10.85 7.47 9.86
C LEU A 332 -12.35 7.21 9.72
N GLU A 333 -12.86 7.44 8.54
CA GLU A 333 -14.22 7.09 8.17
C GLU A 333 -14.29 5.59 7.84
N CYS A 334 -14.63 4.77 8.84
CA CYS A 334 -14.92 3.35 8.64
C CYS A 334 -16.44 3.18 8.55
N ALA A 335 -17.00 3.32 7.35
CA ALA A 335 -18.38 2.96 7.09
C ALA A 335 -18.38 1.75 6.15
N SER A 336 -18.62 0.56 6.70
CA SER A 336 -19.06 -0.66 5.99
C SER A 336 -18.12 -1.31 4.95
N SER A 337 -17.07 -0.64 4.44
CA SER A 337 -16.15 -1.22 3.45
C SER A 337 -14.81 -0.48 3.38
N PRO A 338 -13.66 -1.20 3.34
CA PRO A 338 -12.33 -0.61 3.15
C PRO A 338 -12.16 0.19 1.83
N LEU A 339 -13.07 0.01 0.86
CA LEU A 339 -13.07 0.69 -0.44
C LEU A 339 -13.63 2.12 -0.41
N THR A 340 -14.23 2.57 0.70
CA THR A 340 -14.76 3.94 0.87
C THR A 340 -14.05 4.75 1.95
N THR A 341 -12.97 4.20 2.50
CA THR A 341 -12.26 4.73 3.66
C THR A 341 -11.69 6.12 3.37
N ARG A 342 -12.11 7.11 4.15
CA ARG A 342 -11.57 8.48 4.07
C ARG A 342 -10.85 8.86 5.36
N GLY A 343 -9.73 9.54 5.21
CA GLY A 343 -8.99 10.11 6.33
C GLY A 343 -9.52 11.49 6.66
N LYS A 344 -9.59 11.82 7.96
CA LYS A 344 -9.86 13.17 8.44
C LYS A 344 -8.81 13.58 9.43
N VAL A 345 -8.21 14.75 9.22
CA VAL A 345 -7.25 15.34 10.15
C VAL A 345 -7.82 16.64 10.69
N ILE A 346 -7.80 16.79 12.02
CA ILE A 346 -8.22 18.01 12.70
C ILE A 346 -6.99 18.60 13.36
N TYR A 347 -6.74 19.89 13.10
CA TYR A 347 -5.71 20.66 13.77
C TYR A 347 -6.35 21.60 14.80
N VAL A 348 -5.91 21.51 16.05
CA VAL A 348 -6.31 22.40 17.13
C VAL A 348 -5.09 23.21 17.57
N PRO A 349 -5.02 24.53 17.29
CA PRO A 349 -3.87 25.34 17.67
C PRO A 349 -3.83 25.64 19.17
N ASP A 350 -4.98 25.81 19.82
CA ASP A 350 -5.08 26.13 21.24
C ASP A 350 -5.12 24.87 22.11
N VAL A 351 -3.94 24.46 22.60
CA VAL A 351 -3.81 23.31 23.51
C VAL A 351 -4.50 23.51 24.86
N ALA A 352 -4.73 24.77 25.29
CA ALA A 352 -5.40 25.06 26.55
C ALA A 352 -6.91 24.80 26.46
N ALA A 353 -7.47 24.73 25.26
CA ALA A 353 -8.87 24.40 25.02
C ALA A 353 -9.17 22.89 25.10
N LEU A 354 -8.14 22.04 25.05
CA LEU A 354 -8.29 20.57 25.02
C LEU A 354 -8.97 20.07 26.30
N CYS A 355 -9.84 19.09 26.13
CA CYS A 355 -10.56 18.42 27.21
C CYS A 355 -10.46 16.91 27.00
N SER A 356 -10.36 16.16 28.11
CA SER A 356 -10.20 14.70 28.04
C SER A 356 -11.26 14.05 27.16
N GLY A 357 -10.81 13.13 26.32
CA GLY A 357 -11.69 12.29 25.50
C GLY A 357 -12.65 11.43 26.30
N ALA A 358 -12.43 11.23 27.62
CA ALA A 358 -13.32 10.46 28.49
C ALA A 358 -14.79 10.92 28.48
N ARG A 359 -15.06 12.18 28.10
CA ARG A 359 -16.43 12.69 27.89
C ARG A 359 -17.19 12.02 26.74
N PHE A 360 -16.49 11.27 25.89
CA PHE A 360 -17.04 10.51 24.78
C PHE A 360 -17.18 9.01 25.08
N ALA A 361 -16.98 8.60 26.34
CA ALA A 361 -17.02 7.18 26.73
C ALA A 361 -18.36 6.51 26.43
N ASP A 362 -19.46 7.27 26.41
CA ASP A 362 -20.81 6.77 26.15
C ASP A 362 -21.18 6.72 24.64
N LEU A 363 -20.27 7.07 23.73
CA LEU A 363 -20.52 6.95 22.30
C LEU A 363 -20.58 5.47 21.91
N ALA A 364 -21.61 5.11 21.15
CA ALA A 364 -21.71 3.81 20.52
C ALA A 364 -20.72 3.72 19.36
N PHE A 365 -19.97 2.62 19.33
CA PHE A 365 -19.17 2.17 18.21
C PHE A 365 -19.66 0.75 17.87
N ASN A 366 -19.58 0.34 16.61
CA ASN A 366 -19.83 -1.05 16.23
C ASN A 366 -18.58 -1.86 16.62
N ASP A 367 -18.53 -2.52 17.77
CA ASP A 367 -17.34 -3.24 18.25
C ASP A 367 -16.86 -4.42 17.38
N GLU A 368 -17.64 -4.87 16.39
CA GLU A 368 -17.29 -5.97 15.48
C GLU A 368 -16.56 -5.50 14.20
N LYS A 369 -16.96 -4.34 13.62
CA LYS A 369 -16.33 -3.73 12.41
C LYS A 369 -15.67 -2.37 12.62
N THR A 370 -15.93 -1.71 13.74
CA THR A 370 -15.30 -0.45 14.18
C THR A 370 -14.71 -0.67 15.57
N LEU A 371 -13.60 -0.03 15.88
CA LEU A 371 -12.79 -0.55 16.98
C LEU A 371 -13.17 -0.12 18.41
N GLY A 372 -14.43 0.21 18.66
CA GLY A 372 -14.88 0.48 20.04
C GLY A 372 -14.04 1.54 20.75
N GLN A 373 -13.97 1.41 22.08
CA GLN A 373 -12.91 2.03 22.86
C GLN A 373 -11.62 1.21 22.73
N LYS A 374 -10.73 1.62 21.83
CA LYS A 374 -9.39 1.04 21.71
C LYS A 374 -8.57 1.27 22.99
N PRO A 375 -7.69 0.33 23.38
CA PRO A 375 -6.61 0.66 24.31
C PRO A 375 -5.83 1.85 23.77
N ALA A 376 -5.51 2.78 24.65
CA ALA A 376 -4.69 3.92 24.30
C ALA A 376 -3.23 3.60 24.65
N PHE A 377 -2.30 3.99 23.80
CA PHE A 377 -0.87 3.86 24.07
C PHE A 377 -0.20 5.21 23.92
N LYS A 378 0.71 5.52 24.84
CA LYS A 378 1.61 6.66 24.67
C LYS A 378 2.52 6.39 23.49
N LEU A 379 2.87 7.43 22.75
CA LEU A 379 3.88 7.32 21.69
C LEU A 379 5.13 8.14 22.04
N HIS A 380 6.29 7.60 21.69
CA HIS A 380 7.58 8.25 21.86
C HIS A 380 8.13 8.65 20.48
N PRO A 381 8.08 9.95 20.10
CA PRO A 381 8.61 10.39 18.83
C PRO A 381 10.14 10.42 18.85
N ARG A 382 10.77 10.04 17.75
CA ARG A 382 12.22 10.19 17.53
C ARG A 382 12.50 10.61 16.09
N ALA A 383 13.51 11.46 15.90
CA ALA A 383 14.01 11.75 14.57
C ALA A 383 14.52 10.45 13.91
N SER A 384 14.08 10.19 12.68
CA SER A 384 14.41 9.00 11.92
C SER A 384 14.65 9.35 10.45
N VAL A 385 14.90 8.34 9.62
CA VAL A 385 14.89 8.43 8.17
C VAL A 385 13.90 7.44 7.61
N ALA A 386 13.15 7.83 6.57
CA ALA A 386 12.35 6.89 5.79
C ALA A 386 13.04 6.61 4.47
N VAL A 387 13.22 5.33 4.18
CA VAL A 387 13.77 4.84 2.92
C VAL A 387 12.60 4.63 1.96
N PRO A 388 12.64 5.19 0.73
CA PRO A 388 11.64 4.85 -0.27
C PRO A 388 11.84 3.41 -0.76
N SER A 389 10.74 2.74 -1.12
CA SER A 389 10.85 1.44 -1.77
C SER A 389 11.49 1.60 -3.15
N PHE A 390 12.71 1.08 -3.30
CA PHE A 390 13.43 1.12 -4.57
C PHE A 390 12.92 0.08 -5.58
N TYR A 391 12.10 -0.87 -5.13
CA TYR A 391 11.37 -1.78 -6.02
C TYR A 391 10.50 -0.99 -7.02
N ALA A 392 9.96 0.15 -6.60
CA ALA A 392 9.09 1.01 -7.39
C ALA A 392 9.84 2.11 -8.16
N LEU A 393 11.18 2.06 -8.29
CA LEU A 393 11.97 3.10 -8.95
C LEU A 393 11.42 3.52 -10.32
N ARG A 394 11.00 2.55 -11.14
CA ARG A 394 10.46 2.79 -12.49
C ARG A 394 8.97 3.15 -12.54
N GLN A 395 8.29 3.08 -11.41
CA GLN A 395 6.88 3.49 -11.27
C GLN A 395 6.78 4.91 -10.70
N ASN A 396 7.82 5.38 -10.00
CA ASN A 396 7.91 6.73 -9.46
C ASN A 396 8.94 7.57 -10.24
N PRO A 397 8.51 8.31 -11.27
CA PRO A 397 9.42 9.12 -12.09
C PRO A 397 10.15 10.20 -11.28
N HIS A 398 9.62 10.61 -10.12
CA HIS A 398 10.26 11.61 -9.27
C HIS A 398 11.39 10.99 -8.43
N LEU A 399 11.15 9.82 -7.83
CA LEU A 399 12.18 9.08 -7.11
C LEU A 399 13.32 8.70 -8.06
N GLU A 400 12.98 8.22 -9.27
CA GLU A 400 13.95 7.90 -10.31
C GLU A 400 14.77 9.14 -10.70
N ALA A 401 14.11 10.26 -10.99
CA ALA A 401 14.81 11.50 -11.33
C ALA A 401 15.73 11.99 -10.19
N MET A 402 15.28 11.90 -8.93
CA MET A 402 16.09 12.28 -7.77
C MET A 402 17.32 11.39 -7.61
N LEU A 403 17.17 10.07 -7.78
CA LEU A 403 18.28 9.14 -7.68
C LEU A 403 19.25 9.30 -8.87
N CYS A 404 18.74 9.21 -10.10
CA CYS A 404 19.55 9.19 -11.32
C CYS A 404 20.28 10.50 -11.58
N SER A 405 19.70 11.66 -11.22
CA SER A 405 20.40 12.95 -11.31
C SER A 405 21.68 13.03 -10.46
N ARG A 406 21.84 12.14 -9.47
CA ARG A 406 23.02 12.06 -8.61
C ARG A 406 23.98 10.94 -9.01
N LEU A 407 23.63 10.11 -9.98
CA LEU A 407 24.45 9.00 -10.46
C LEU A 407 25.23 9.40 -11.72
N SER A 408 26.47 8.91 -11.83
CA SER A 408 27.20 8.96 -13.10
C SER A 408 26.56 8.03 -14.14
N PRO A 409 26.81 8.24 -15.45
CA PRO A 409 26.25 7.37 -16.50
C PRO A 409 26.58 5.88 -16.31
N ALA A 410 27.78 5.57 -15.81
CA ALA A 410 28.16 4.18 -15.52
C ALA A 410 27.33 3.59 -14.35
N GLN A 411 27.07 4.37 -13.32
CA GLN A 411 26.25 3.94 -12.19
C GLN A 411 24.77 3.82 -12.55
N GLN A 412 24.27 4.67 -13.45
CA GLN A 412 22.91 4.54 -13.99
C GLN A 412 22.76 3.24 -14.77
N ALA A 413 23.76 2.87 -15.60
CA ALA A 413 23.76 1.58 -16.29
C ALA A 413 23.80 0.40 -15.31
N GLU A 414 24.63 0.46 -14.25
CA GLU A 414 24.64 -0.57 -13.19
C GLU A 414 23.29 -0.67 -12.45
N LEU A 415 22.64 0.47 -12.19
CA LEU A 415 21.29 0.50 -11.61
C LEU A 415 20.27 -0.17 -12.55
N ASP A 416 20.35 0.11 -13.85
CA ASP A 416 19.46 -0.47 -14.86
C ASP A 416 19.65 -1.99 -15.03
N ASP A 417 20.88 -2.45 -14.86
CA ASP A 417 21.27 -3.86 -14.84
C ASP A 417 21.00 -4.55 -13.49
N LYS A 418 20.31 -3.87 -12.56
CA LYS A 418 19.90 -4.40 -11.24
C LYS A 418 21.06 -4.80 -10.33
N VAL A 419 22.24 -4.24 -10.55
CA VAL A 419 23.46 -4.55 -9.76
C VAL A 419 23.27 -4.21 -8.29
N TYR A 420 22.38 -3.27 -7.97
CA TYR A 420 22.16 -2.78 -6.61
C TYR A 420 20.88 -3.30 -5.94
N ASP A 421 20.04 -4.10 -6.61
CA ASP A 421 18.72 -4.48 -6.11
C ASP A 421 18.78 -5.11 -4.71
N ASP A 422 19.70 -6.06 -4.48
CA ASP A 422 19.89 -6.71 -3.19
C ASP A 422 20.36 -5.73 -2.11
N ALA A 423 21.25 -4.79 -2.44
CA ALA A 423 21.70 -3.77 -1.49
C ALA A 423 20.57 -2.79 -1.14
N LEU A 424 19.73 -2.43 -2.11
CA LEU A 424 18.63 -1.49 -1.95
C LEU A 424 17.45 -2.11 -1.18
N SER A 425 17.20 -3.42 -1.32
CA SER A 425 16.12 -4.12 -0.62
C SER A 425 16.36 -4.28 0.89
N HIS A 426 17.61 -4.13 1.34
CA HIS A 426 18.00 -4.29 2.75
C HIS A 426 18.27 -2.95 3.47
N LEU A 427 17.81 -1.82 2.91
CA LEU A 427 18.08 -0.49 3.44
C LEU A 427 17.22 -0.10 4.65
N ASP A 428 16.04 -0.69 4.80
CA ASP A 428 15.10 -0.33 5.87
C ASP A 428 15.58 -0.77 7.26
N PHE A 429 15.04 -0.11 8.28
CA PHE A 429 15.25 -0.53 9.67
C PHE A 429 14.55 -1.87 9.93
N ALA A 430 15.03 -2.62 10.92
CA ALA A 430 14.38 -3.87 11.31
C ALA A 430 12.91 -3.59 11.66
N GLU A 431 12.00 -4.31 11.03
CA GLU A 431 10.58 -4.26 11.36
C GLU A 431 10.23 -5.37 12.34
N TYR A 432 9.38 -5.06 13.30
CA TYR A 432 8.96 -5.98 14.34
C TYR A 432 7.45 -6.05 14.38
N TYR A 433 6.91 -7.20 14.79
CA TYR A 433 5.48 -7.37 14.96
C TYR A 433 4.94 -6.40 16.02
N ALA A 434 3.70 -5.98 15.85
CA ALA A 434 3.03 -5.06 16.76
C ALA A 434 3.10 -5.44 18.24
N TRP A 435 2.93 -6.73 18.56
CA TRP A 435 3.01 -7.23 19.93
C TRP A 435 4.44 -7.17 20.49
N GLN A 436 5.47 -7.31 19.65
CA GLN A 436 6.86 -7.13 20.05
C GLN A 436 7.12 -5.66 20.40
N LEU A 437 6.66 -4.73 19.54
CA LEU A 437 6.79 -3.30 19.77
C LEU A 437 6.05 -2.86 21.03
N ARG A 438 4.84 -3.36 21.28
CA ARG A 438 4.12 -3.12 22.55
C ARG A 438 4.92 -3.59 23.76
N ARG A 439 5.51 -4.79 23.67
CA ARG A 439 6.33 -5.32 24.76
C ARG A 439 7.60 -4.50 25.00
N LEU A 440 8.22 -3.96 23.96
CA LEU A 440 9.31 -3.00 24.10
C LEU A 440 8.84 -1.69 24.76
N GLY A 441 7.63 -1.22 24.45
CA GLY A 441 7.01 -0.08 25.11
C GLY A 441 6.73 -0.30 26.61
N GLU A 442 6.25 -1.48 27.00
CA GLU A 442 6.10 -1.89 28.41
C GLU A 442 7.44 -1.91 29.15
N PHE A 443 8.50 -2.34 28.45
CA PHE A 443 9.87 -2.29 28.96
C PHE A 443 10.46 -0.88 28.95
N ASN A 444 9.81 0.08 28.30
CA ASN A 444 10.30 1.43 28.03
C ASN A 444 11.69 1.43 27.38
N VAL A 445 11.92 0.50 26.44
CA VAL A 445 13.18 0.38 25.70
C VAL A 445 12.99 0.88 24.27
N LEU A 446 13.79 1.88 23.91
CA LEU A 446 13.76 2.54 22.61
C LEU A 446 15.06 2.25 21.84
N PRO A 447 15.12 2.54 20.53
CA PRO A 447 16.37 2.51 19.80
C PRO A 447 17.48 3.32 20.49
N GLY A 448 18.69 2.76 20.52
CA GLY A 448 19.85 3.37 21.17
C GLY A 448 19.86 3.33 22.69
N SER A 449 18.81 2.79 23.34
CA SER A 449 18.78 2.63 24.81
C SER A 449 19.60 1.43 25.28
N GLN A 450 20.05 1.43 26.53
CA GLN A 450 20.61 0.25 27.18
C GLN A 450 19.49 -0.59 27.78
N ALA A 451 19.32 -1.81 27.29
CA ALA A 451 18.39 -2.79 27.83
C ALA A 451 19.06 -3.63 28.92
N THR A 452 18.26 -4.16 29.85
CA THR A 452 18.76 -5.10 30.87
C THR A 452 19.09 -6.46 30.25
N GLU A 453 19.90 -7.27 30.95
CA GLU A 453 20.22 -8.63 30.49
C GLU A 453 18.94 -9.47 30.26
N GLU A 454 17.95 -9.35 31.13
CA GLU A 454 16.67 -10.05 30.98
C GLU A 454 15.89 -9.61 29.72
N GLN A 455 15.89 -8.31 29.42
CA GLN A 455 15.25 -7.75 28.23
C GLN A 455 15.98 -8.21 26.95
N LEU A 456 17.31 -8.17 26.94
CA LEU A 456 18.12 -8.64 25.80
C LEU A 456 17.92 -10.13 25.54
N VAL A 457 17.92 -10.95 26.59
CA VAL A 457 17.64 -12.40 26.49
C VAL A 457 16.23 -12.65 25.95
N TRP A 458 15.24 -11.85 26.36
CA TRP A 458 13.90 -11.94 25.80
C TRP A 458 13.88 -11.59 24.31
N MET A 459 14.51 -10.48 23.90
CA MET A 459 14.58 -10.05 22.50
C MET A 459 15.28 -11.09 21.60
N MET A 460 16.39 -11.68 22.06
CA MET A 460 17.07 -12.77 21.35
C MET A 460 16.19 -14.01 21.18
N LYS A 461 15.35 -14.34 22.18
CA LYS A 461 14.41 -15.47 22.10
C LYS A 461 13.25 -15.22 21.13
N GLN A 462 12.94 -13.95 20.85
CA GLN A 462 11.90 -13.55 19.88
C GLN A 462 12.50 -13.22 18.50
N ASP A 463 13.75 -13.62 18.25
CA ASP A 463 14.49 -13.37 17.00
C ASP A 463 14.60 -11.89 16.62
N MET A 464 14.47 -10.97 17.58
CA MET A 464 14.60 -9.52 17.37
C MET A 464 16.05 -9.07 17.33
N LEU A 465 16.93 -9.82 18.01
CA LEU A 465 18.37 -9.60 18.08
C LEU A 465 19.11 -10.91 17.80
N PRO A 466 20.31 -10.87 17.23
CA PRO A 466 21.11 -12.07 17.03
C PRO A 466 21.50 -12.67 18.39
N SER A 467 21.61 -14.00 18.47
CA SER A 467 21.86 -14.72 19.73
C SER A 467 23.20 -14.37 20.40
N ASN A 468 24.11 -13.70 19.69
CA ASN A 468 25.41 -13.23 20.17
C ASN A 468 25.47 -11.71 20.37
N PHE A 469 24.32 -11.02 20.43
CA PHE A 469 24.28 -9.57 20.64
C PHE A 469 24.99 -9.17 21.96
N PRO A 470 25.88 -8.16 21.96
CA PRO A 470 26.63 -7.79 23.17
C PRO A 470 25.71 -7.20 24.26
N LEU A 471 25.91 -7.64 25.51
CA LEU A 471 25.06 -7.23 26.64
C LEU A 471 25.23 -5.76 27.06
N ASP A 472 26.35 -5.13 26.69
CA ASP A 472 26.68 -3.75 26.97
C ASP A 472 26.39 -2.80 25.80
N ALA A 473 26.05 -3.35 24.63
CA ALA A 473 25.73 -2.56 23.45
C ALA A 473 24.35 -1.90 23.56
N PRO A 474 24.19 -0.65 23.10
CA PRO A 474 22.88 -0.04 22.96
C PRO A 474 22.05 -0.78 21.91
N LEU A 475 20.72 -0.79 22.08
CA LEU A 475 19.81 -1.41 21.12
C LEU A 475 20.00 -0.83 19.72
N PRO A 476 19.97 -1.66 18.66
CA PRO A 476 20.04 -1.18 17.29
C PRO A 476 18.79 -0.35 16.93
N GLU A 477 18.89 0.47 15.89
CA GLU A 477 17.69 1.11 15.31
C GLU A 477 16.73 0.07 14.73
N TYR A 478 15.43 0.31 14.90
CA TYR A 478 14.33 -0.47 14.37
C TYR A 478 13.17 0.48 14.02
N SER A 479 12.28 0.05 13.12
CA SER A 479 11.14 0.86 12.69
C SER A 479 10.14 1.07 13.82
N GLY A 480 9.65 2.30 13.95
CA GLY A 480 8.51 2.61 14.82
C GLY A 480 7.19 2.02 14.31
N ILE A 481 6.13 2.15 15.11
CA ILE A 481 4.78 1.68 14.73
C ILE A 481 4.03 2.69 13.85
N ALA A 482 4.43 3.96 13.92
CA ALA A 482 3.87 5.02 13.12
C ALA A 482 4.97 6.01 12.73
N ARG A 483 4.71 6.81 11.70
CA ARG A 483 5.72 7.71 11.13
C ARG A 483 5.10 8.98 10.55
N VAL A 484 5.77 10.11 10.72
CA VAL A 484 5.51 11.34 9.96
C VAL A 484 6.55 11.49 8.86
N ASN A 485 6.13 11.99 7.68
CA ASN A 485 6.99 12.15 6.51
C ASN A 485 7.66 10.81 6.13
N GLY A 486 6.84 9.75 6.09
CA GLY A 486 7.23 8.42 5.66
C GLY A 486 7.33 8.30 4.15
N CYS A 487 7.61 7.08 3.70
CA CYS A 487 7.45 6.68 2.30
C CYS A 487 6.30 5.67 2.27
N GLY A 488 5.26 5.96 1.50
CA GLY A 488 4.19 4.99 1.27
C GLY A 488 4.68 3.82 0.43
N PHE A 489 4.07 2.65 0.58
CA PHE A 489 4.30 1.51 -0.31
C PHE A 489 2.98 0.80 -0.58
N SER A 490 2.57 0.75 -1.84
CA SER A 490 1.50 -0.14 -2.28
C SER A 490 1.99 -1.01 -3.43
N GLN A 491 1.40 -2.21 -3.55
CA GLN A 491 1.72 -3.16 -4.61
C GLN A 491 1.25 -2.69 -6.01
N HIS A 492 0.39 -1.67 -6.07
CA HIS A 492 -0.24 -1.20 -7.31
C HIS A 492 0.26 0.18 -7.74
N GLU A 493 0.37 1.12 -6.79
CA GLU A 493 0.82 2.49 -7.04
C GLU A 493 1.18 3.23 -5.75
N LEU A 494 2.30 3.96 -5.71
CA LEU A 494 2.70 4.66 -4.48
C LEU A 494 1.63 5.65 -3.99
N PRO A 495 1.38 5.73 -2.67
CA PRO A 495 0.31 6.57 -2.13
C PRO A 495 0.35 8.05 -2.58
N GLU A 496 1.55 8.64 -2.69
CA GLU A 496 1.72 10.01 -3.17
C GLU A 496 1.35 10.18 -4.67
N LEU A 497 1.56 9.13 -5.47
CA LEU A 497 1.19 9.12 -6.88
C LEU A 497 -0.33 8.97 -7.05
N GLN A 498 -0.97 8.11 -6.25
CA GLN A 498 -2.44 8.00 -6.21
C GLN A 498 -3.08 9.35 -5.83
N ALA A 499 -2.51 10.04 -4.85
CA ALA A 499 -2.98 11.37 -4.44
C ALA A 499 -2.84 12.39 -5.59
N ALA A 500 -1.70 12.42 -6.29
CA ALA A 500 -1.49 13.30 -7.42
C ALA A 500 -2.43 13.01 -8.60
N GLN A 501 -2.71 11.74 -8.90
CA GLN A 501 -3.65 11.36 -9.95
C GLN A 501 -5.09 11.77 -9.61
N THR A 502 -5.50 11.59 -8.36
CA THR A 502 -6.87 11.85 -7.92
C THR A 502 -7.14 13.33 -7.68
N CYS A 503 -6.19 14.02 -7.05
CA CYS A 503 -6.36 15.41 -6.59
C CYS A 503 -5.60 16.43 -7.46
N GLY A 504 -4.77 15.99 -8.41
CA GLY A 504 -3.95 16.83 -9.26
C GLY A 504 -2.59 17.21 -8.65
N GLY A 505 -1.75 17.85 -9.45
CA GLY A 505 -0.37 18.19 -9.09
C GLY A 505 0.62 17.08 -9.46
N GLU A 506 1.87 17.22 -9.01
CA GLU A 506 2.93 16.23 -9.23
C GLU A 506 3.13 15.40 -7.95
N ALA A 507 3.51 14.12 -8.03
CA ALA A 507 3.61 13.26 -6.84
C ALA A 507 4.64 13.78 -5.81
N GLN A 508 5.68 14.49 -6.27
CA GLN A 508 6.66 15.18 -5.40
C GLN A 508 6.06 16.30 -4.54
N ASP A 509 4.88 16.80 -4.89
CA ASP A 509 4.17 17.82 -4.13
C ASP A 509 3.31 17.23 -3.01
N TRP A 510 3.16 15.90 -2.98
CA TRP A 510 2.46 15.16 -1.95
C TRP A 510 3.45 14.48 -1.01
N LEU A 511 3.08 14.39 0.27
CA LEU A 511 3.83 13.63 1.25
C LEU A 511 2.90 12.85 2.18
N VAL A 512 3.41 11.74 2.70
CA VAL A 512 2.75 11.03 3.80
C VAL A 512 2.91 11.84 5.08
N LEU A 513 1.85 12.58 5.44
CA LEU A 513 1.78 13.36 6.68
C LEU A 513 1.91 12.44 7.89
N PHE A 514 1.15 11.35 7.90
CA PHE A 514 1.18 10.36 8.97
C PHE A 514 0.90 8.97 8.40
N GLN A 515 1.75 8.02 8.76
CA GLN A 515 1.64 6.61 8.44
C GLN A 515 1.48 5.84 9.74
N VAL A 516 0.63 4.83 9.78
CA VAL A 516 0.49 3.95 10.94
C VAL A 516 0.24 2.52 10.49
N ASP A 517 0.98 1.60 11.11
CA ASP A 517 0.76 0.17 10.95
C ASP A 517 -0.38 -0.29 11.85
N LEU A 518 -1.31 -1.01 11.25
CA LEU A 518 -2.54 -1.49 11.88
C LEU A 518 -2.42 -2.94 12.31
N ALA A 519 -1.50 -3.70 11.68
CA ALA A 519 -1.33 -5.12 11.87
C ALA A 519 -1.10 -5.43 13.34
N GLY A 520 -2.05 -6.12 13.97
CA GLY A 520 -2.01 -6.48 15.38
C GLY A 520 -2.04 -5.30 16.37
N GLN A 521 -2.19 -4.04 15.94
CA GLN A 521 -2.42 -2.84 16.79
C GLN A 521 -3.90 -2.53 16.95
N PHE A 522 -4.66 -2.84 15.92
CA PHE A 522 -6.08 -2.64 15.76
C PHE A 522 -6.67 -4.00 15.31
N GLN A 523 -7.94 -4.30 15.57
CA GLN A 523 -8.55 -5.57 15.10
C GLN A 523 -8.86 -5.57 13.59
N TRP A 524 -8.27 -4.65 12.84
CA TRP A 524 -8.32 -4.69 11.39
C TRP A 524 -7.41 -5.78 10.85
N ASP A 525 -7.67 -6.19 9.60
CA ASP A 525 -6.72 -6.96 8.80
C ASP A 525 -5.35 -6.26 8.72
N ASP A 526 -4.31 -7.03 8.44
CA ASP A 526 -2.95 -6.54 8.28
C ASP A 526 -2.91 -5.42 7.23
N GLY A 527 -2.49 -4.20 7.60
CA GLY A 527 -2.44 -3.07 6.68
C GLY A 527 -1.79 -1.81 7.26
N ARG A 528 -1.48 -0.84 6.39
CA ARG A 528 -0.87 0.45 6.74
C ARG A 528 -1.75 1.60 6.24
N LEU A 529 -2.15 2.49 7.15
CA LEU A 529 -2.80 3.75 6.77
C LEU A 529 -1.77 4.79 6.40
N ASN A 530 -2.00 5.51 5.30
CA ASN A 530 -1.23 6.65 4.87
C ASN A 530 -2.15 7.87 4.74
N PHE A 531 -2.02 8.82 5.67
CA PHE A 531 -2.62 10.14 5.57
C PHE A 531 -1.68 11.03 4.75
N ILE A 532 -2.16 11.51 3.62
CA ILE A 532 -1.34 12.19 2.61
C ILE A 532 -1.83 13.63 2.46
N ILE A 533 -0.90 14.57 2.41
CA ILE A 533 -1.18 15.99 2.28
C ILE A 533 -0.30 16.61 1.19
N HIS A 534 -0.86 17.59 0.48
CA HIS A 534 -0.08 18.41 -0.44
C HIS A 534 0.79 19.40 0.36
N ARG A 535 2.03 19.64 -0.06
CA ARG A 535 3.01 20.50 0.65
C ARG A 535 2.50 21.92 0.90
N THR A 536 1.78 22.49 -0.06
CA THR A 536 1.19 23.84 0.10
C THR A 536 0.03 23.86 1.09
N ASP A 537 -0.75 22.79 1.17
CA ASP A 537 -1.84 22.67 2.12
C ASP A 537 -1.27 22.45 3.53
N LEU A 538 -0.19 21.68 3.68
CA LEU A 538 0.55 21.59 4.95
C LEU A 538 1.09 22.95 5.39
N ALA A 539 1.75 23.69 4.50
CA ALA A 539 2.27 25.03 4.78
C ALA A 539 1.15 26.03 5.14
N ALA A 540 -0.03 25.87 4.55
CA ALA A 540 -1.22 26.67 4.84
C ALA A 540 -2.10 26.12 5.97
N GLN A 541 -1.67 25.02 6.64
CA GLN A 541 -2.40 24.33 7.70
C GLN A 541 -3.83 23.89 7.30
N ARG A 542 -4.01 23.53 6.02
CA ARG A 542 -5.26 23.05 5.42
C ARG A 542 -5.41 21.54 5.61
N PHE A 543 -5.47 21.10 6.86
CA PHE A 543 -5.64 19.69 7.23
C PHE A 543 -7.03 19.12 6.89
N ASP A 544 -7.94 19.95 6.38
CA ASP A 544 -9.20 19.51 5.77
C ASP A 544 -9.02 18.87 4.39
N ARG A 545 -7.81 18.95 3.80
CA ARG A 545 -7.47 18.43 2.47
C ARG A 545 -6.48 17.29 2.57
N ILE A 546 -6.99 16.14 2.99
CA ILE A 546 -6.22 14.92 3.17
C ILE A 546 -6.70 13.87 2.19
N PHE A 547 -5.74 13.18 1.59
CA PHE A 547 -5.98 11.95 0.85
C PHE A 547 -5.57 10.78 1.74
N LEU A 548 -6.31 9.68 1.69
CA LEU A 548 -6.03 8.49 2.48
C LEU A 548 -5.80 7.32 1.54
N VAL A 549 -4.74 6.56 1.80
CA VAL A 549 -4.52 5.25 1.19
C VAL A 549 -4.36 4.23 2.31
N CYS A 550 -5.08 3.12 2.21
CA CYS A 550 -4.86 1.94 3.04
C CYS A 550 -4.16 0.89 2.19
N ASP A 551 -2.93 0.55 2.56
CA ASP A 551 -2.14 -0.49 1.91
C ASP A 551 -2.34 -1.80 2.69
N TYR A 552 -2.84 -2.85 2.04
CA TYR A 552 -3.01 -4.20 2.60
C TYR A 552 -1.95 -5.17 2.07
#